data_AF-A0A7W1R5P2-F1
#
_entry.id   AF-A0A7W1R5P2-F1
#
_cell.length_a   1.000
_cell.length_b   1.000
_cell.length_c   1.000
_cell.angle_alpha   90.00
_cell.angle_beta   90.00
_cell.angle_gamma   90.00
#
_symmetry.space_group_name_H-M   'P 1'
#
loop_
_entity.id
_entity.type
_entity.pdbx_description
1 polymer ?
#
loop_
_entity_poly.entity_id
_entity_poly.type
_entity_poly.pdbx_seq_one_letter_code
_entity_poly.pdbx_strand_id
1 'polypeptide(L)'
;MRRSMASLFFIAAALALSISAAAWWLEHTVFDPERSEEIADAVLQDDQIRRQIATVIADHTARRLDLPAREVRATVERVALTPGGGAVLSAIVAQGHARVIGLREQPVRIGPRLLVEATRDERVALLPAVTLPIEKIMPISIIRESTDWLIPIAAIAGAVLMLIGLVVHPVRADALFGLGSLFVFVGLMLVLVAYVVPVAIVPALDDSTWTAAIPIIAKENANTVFLGAGGLVLGGLAVIIGSAAIGRRRTWRTPVTTSRYDQRHWS
;
A
#
# COMPACT_ATOMS: atom_id res chain seq x y z
N MET A 1 -6.04 -36.31 -13.56
CA MET A 1 -4.75 -35.66 -13.23
C MET A 1 -4.54 -34.32 -13.93
N ARG A 2 -4.48 -34.21 -15.27
CA ARG A 2 -4.16 -32.94 -15.98
C ARG A 2 -4.99 -31.71 -15.56
N ARG A 3 -6.32 -31.87 -15.40
CA ARG A 3 -7.20 -30.78 -14.93
C ARG A 3 -6.88 -30.28 -13.51
N SER A 4 -6.57 -31.20 -12.60
CA SER A 4 -6.23 -30.87 -11.20
C SER A 4 -4.86 -30.20 -11.08
N MET A 5 -3.90 -30.56 -11.93
CA MET A 5 -2.60 -29.87 -12.00
C MET A 5 -2.76 -28.45 -12.56
N ALA A 6 -3.56 -28.26 -13.61
CA ALA A 6 -3.79 -26.95 -14.20
C ALA A 6 -4.44 -25.97 -13.19
N SER A 7 -5.43 -26.42 -12.43
CA SER A 7 -6.05 -25.61 -11.37
C SER A 7 -5.06 -25.25 -10.26
N LEU A 8 -4.16 -26.17 -9.88
CA LEU A 8 -3.13 -25.88 -8.88
C LEU A 8 -2.19 -24.78 -9.34
N PHE A 9 -1.74 -24.83 -10.60
CA PHE A 9 -0.87 -23.79 -11.18
C PHE A 9 -1.58 -22.43 -11.23
N PHE A 10 -2.87 -22.38 -11.56
CA PHE A 10 -3.63 -21.14 -11.54
C PHE A 10 -3.79 -20.57 -10.13
N ILE A 11 -4.03 -21.40 -9.11
CA ILE A 11 -4.13 -20.94 -7.72
C ILE A 11 -2.78 -20.41 -7.24
N ALA A 12 -1.70 -21.13 -7.50
CA ALA A 12 -0.35 -20.71 -7.12
C ALA A 12 0.06 -19.42 -7.85
N ALA A 13 -0.25 -19.30 -9.14
CA ALA A 13 -0.07 -18.07 -9.90
C ALA A 13 -0.89 -16.91 -9.32
N ALA A 14 -2.15 -17.17 -8.97
CA ALA A 14 -3.03 -16.17 -8.42
C ALA A 14 -2.52 -15.61 -7.10
N LEU A 15 -2.06 -16.49 -6.21
CA LEU A 15 -1.45 -16.11 -4.95
C LEU A 15 -0.18 -15.27 -5.14
N ALA A 16 0.74 -15.74 -6.00
CA ALA A 16 1.99 -15.06 -6.24
C ALA A 16 1.77 -13.66 -6.87
N LEU A 17 0.92 -13.57 -7.89
CA LEU A 17 0.61 -12.30 -8.56
C LEU A 17 -0.17 -11.35 -7.66
N SER A 18 -1.10 -11.84 -6.83
CA SER A 18 -1.82 -10.97 -5.90
C SER A 18 -0.93 -10.41 -4.81
N ILE A 19 -0.01 -11.23 -4.28
CA ILE A 19 0.96 -10.75 -3.27
C ILE A 19 1.87 -9.72 -3.91
N SER A 20 2.42 -10.01 -5.10
CA SER A 20 3.29 -9.09 -5.84
C SER A 20 2.59 -7.76 -6.12
N ALA A 21 1.36 -7.79 -6.67
CA ALA A 21 0.61 -6.59 -7.00
C ALA A 21 0.24 -5.77 -5.75
N ALA A 22 -0.19 -6.43 -4.67
CA ALA A 22 -0.57 -5.74 -3.45
C ALA A 22 0.64 -5.15 -2.70
N ALA A 23 1.77 -5.86 -2.70
CA ALA A 23 3.02 -5.38 -2.14
C ALA A 23 3.62 -4.22 -2.95
N TRP A 24 3.59 -4.31 -4.29
CA TRP A 24 3.98 -3.20 -5.17
C TRP A 24 3.16 -1.95 -4.90
N TRP A 25 1.85 -2.11 -4.72
CA TRP A 25 0.99 -0.98 -4.39
C TRP A 25 1.30 -0.39 -3.02
N LEU A 26 1.53 -1.23 -2.01
CA LEU A 26 1.92 -0.79 -0.68
C LEU A 26 3.21 0.05 -0.74
N GLU A 27 4.20 -0.39 -1.53
CA GLU A 27 5.46 0.33 -1.74
C GLU A 27 5.25 1.71 -2.37
N HIS A 28 4.40 1.81 -3.40
CA HIS A 28 4.15 3.05 -4.18
C HIS A 28 3.03 3.93 -3.60
N THR A 29 2.54 3.62 -2.40
CA THR A 29 1.50 4.42 -1.74
C THR A 29 1.82 4.70 -0.30
N VAL A 30 1.95 3.66 0.52
CA VAL A 30 2.09 3.78 1.95
C VAL A 30 3.55 3.86 2.36
N PHE A 31 4.47 3.21 1.64
CA PHE A 31 5.91 3.26 1.93
C PHE A 31 6.68 4.22 1.02
N ASP A 32 5.97 5.13 0.35
CA ASP A 32 6.58 6.16 -0.49
C ASP A 32 6.69 7.49 0.30
N PRO A 33 7.91 7.93 0.65
CA PRO A 33 8.11 9.20 1.32
C PRO A 33 7.76 10.41 0.46
N GLU A 34 7.89 10.34 -0.86
CA GLU A 34 7.54 11.45 -1.77
C GLU A 34 6.04 11.73 -1.67
N ARG A 35 5.24 10.66 -1.65
CA ARG A 35 3.80 10.78 -1.44
C ARG A 35 3.43 11.38 -0.10
N SER A 36 4.26 11.14 0.93
CA SER A 36 4.07 11.73 2.26
C SER A 36 4.38 13.22 2.29
N GLU A 37 5.25 13.68 1.39
CA GLU A 37 5.49 15.10 1.17
C GLU A 37 4.24 15.79 0.62
N GLU A 38 3.57 15.17 -0.35
CA GLU A 38 2.35 15.71 -0.98
C GLU A 38 1.17 15.83 -0.02
N ILE A 39 1.06 14.89 0.94
CA ILE A 39 -0.02 14.87 1.93
C ILE A 39 0.43 15.33 3.32
N ALA A 40 1.52 16.08 3.40
CA ALA A 40 2.09 16.54 4.66
C ALA A 40 1.07 17.29 5.53
N ASP A 41 0.16 18.04 4.92
CA ASP A 41 -0.95 18.72 5.62
C ASP A 41 -1.81 17.73 6.42
N ALA A 42 -2.16 16.57 5.85
CA ALA A 42 -2.97 15.56 6.52
C ALA A 42 -2.19 14.90 7.68
N VAL A 43 -0.90 14.65 7.51
CA VAL A 43 -0.05 14.10 8.59
C VAL A 43 0.13 15.11 9.71
N LEU A 44 0.28 16.41 9.40
CA LEU A 44 0.43 17.48 10.40
C LEU A 44 -0.88 17.83 11.11
N GLN A 45 -2.03 17.37 10.63
CA GLN A 45 -3.28 17.43 11.40
C GLN A 45 -3.23 16.53 12.63
N ASP A 46 -2.38 15.50 12.66
CA ASP A 46 -2.15 14.70 13.86
C ASP A 46 -1.49 15.54 14.97
N ASP A 47 -2.19 15.68 16.09
CA ASP A 47 -1.76 16.49 17.22
C ASP A 47 -0.45 16.00 17.83
N GLN A 48 -0.18 14.69 17.83
CA GLN A 48 1.00 14.14 18.47
C GLN A 48 2.24 14.41 17.61
N ILE A 49 2.17 14.13 16.30
CA ILE A 49 3.26 14.40 15.36
C ILE A 49 3.57 15.91 15.34
N ARG A 50 2.54 16.74 15.17
CA ARG A 50 2.69 18.21 15.14
C ARG A 50 3.31 18.74 16.43
N ARG A 51 2.82 18.29 17.59
CA ARG A 51 3.33 18.72 18.90
C ARG A 51 4.77 18.26 19.11
N GLN A 52 5.15 17.06 18.66
CA GLN A 52 6.53 16.57 18.78
C GLN A 52 7.50 17.45 17.98
N ILE A 53 7.16 17.73 16.71
CA ILE A 53 7.95 18.63 15.86
C ILE A 53 8.08 20.01 16.51
N ALA A 54 6.95 20.59 16.93
CA ALA A 54 6.92 21.91 17.54
C ALA A 54 7.70 21.97 18.86
N THR A 55 7.63 20.93 19.69
CA THR A 55 8.38 20.85 20.96
C THR A 55 9.88 20.79 20.72
N VAL A 56 10.34 19.96 19.78
CA VAL A 56 11.78 19.84 19.48
C VAL A 56 12.34 21.15 18.92
N ILE A 57 11.63 21.79 17.99
CA ILE A 57 12.02 23.10 17.44
C ILE A 57 12.01 24.16 18.55
N ALA A 58 10.95 24.23 19.34
CA ALA A 58 10.80 25.23 20.39
C ALA A 58 11.87 25.11 21.47
N ASP A 59 12.12 23.90 21.99
CA ASP A 59 13.14 23.67 23.03
C ASP A 59 14.54 24.01 22.53
N HIS A 60 14.83 23.71 21.26
CA HIS A 60 16.12 24.02 20.64
C HIS A 60 16.34 25.53 20.44
N THR A 61 15.31 26.24 19.99
CA THR A 61 15.35 27.68 19.73
C THR A 61 15.30 28.51 21.01
N ALA A 62 14.37 28.18 21.91
CA ALA A 62 14.15 28.89 23.17
C ALA A 62 15.41 28.92 24.05
N ARG A 63 16.08 27.77 24.20
CA ARG A 63 17.31 27.68 25.01
C ARG A 63 18.47 28.52 24.49
N ARG A 64 18.52 28.81 23.18
CA ARG A 64 19.63 29.54 22.56
C ARG A 64 19.38 31.03 22.39
N LEU A 65 18.11 31.43 22.25
CA LEU A 65 17.71 32.82 22.05
C LEU A 65 17.06 33.45 23.29
N ASP A 66 17.02 32.72 24.42
CA ASP A 66 16.39 33.14 25.68
C ASP A 66 14.92 33.56 25.49
N LEU A 67 14.18 32.77 24.71
CA LEU A 67 12.76 32.99 24.42
C LEU A 67 11.88 32.03 25.23
N PRO A 68 10.63 32.39 25.55
CA PRO A 68 9.68 31.46 26.16
C PRO A 68 9.35 30.28 25.21
N ALA A 69 9.75 29.06 25.58
CA ALA A 69 9.51 27.86 24.76
C ALA A 69 8.03 27.64 24.39
N ARG A 70 7.11 28.02 25.30
CA ARG A 70 5.67 27.93 25.05
C ARG A 70 5.22 28.79 23.87
N GLU A 71 5.79 29.98 23.70
CA GLU A 71 5.44 30.92 22.62
C GLU A 71 5.99 30.41 21.29
N VAL A 72 7.26 29.99 21.26
CA VAL A 72 7.87 29.42 20.04
C VAL A 72 7.09 28.19 19.58
N ARG A 73 6.73 27.29 20.50
CA ARG A 73 5.92 26.11 20.19
C ARG A 73 4.55 26.48 19.60
N ALA A 74 3.83 27.41 20.21
CA ALA A 74 2.53 27.85 19.70
C ALA A 74 2.62 28.46 18.30
N THR A 75 3.70 29.17 18.00
CA THR A 75 3.98 29.69 16.64
C THR A 75 4.21 28.56 15.65
N VAL A 76 5.07 27.59 15.98
CA VAL A 76 5.37 26.45 15.09
C VAL A 76 4.12 25.60 14.85
N GLU A 77 3.32 25.31 15.88
CA GLU A 77 2.05 24.57 15.74
C GLU A 77 1.07 25.32 14.83
N ARG A 78 0.98 26.65 14.97
CA ARG A 78 0.11 27.47 14.11
C ARG A 78 0.59 27.46 12.66
N VAL A 79 1.89 27.59 12.43
CA VAL A 79 2.48 27.53 11.08
C VAL A 79 2.17 26.16 10.45
N ALA A 80 2.38 25.07 11.18
CA ALA A 80 2.15 23.70 10.69
C ALA A 80 0.70 23.44 10.22
N LEU A 81 -0.28 24.19 10.72
CA LEU A 81 -1.70 24.06 10.33
C LEU A 81 -2.09 24.93 9.13
N THR A 82 -1.18 25.75 8.61
CA THR A 82 -1.42 26.52 7.40
C THR A 82 -0.91 25.77 6.16
N PRO A 83 -1.56 25.88 4.99
CA PRO A 83 -1.08 25.21 3.77
C PRO A 83 0.37 25.57 3.42
N GLY A 84 0.75 26.84 3.61
CA GLY A 84 2.12 27.29 3.39
C GLY A 84 3.13 26.73 4.41
N GLY A 85 2.71 26.46 5.64
CA GLY A 85 3.57 25.85 6.64
C GLY A 85 3.67 24.34 6.52
N GLY A 86 2.61 23.66 6.07
CA GLY A 86 2.69 22.24 5.73
C GLY A 86 3.61 21.99 4.54
N ALA A 87 3.60 22.85 3.52
CA ALA A 87 4.59 22.82 2.43
C ALA A 87 6.05 23.05 2.92
N VAL A 88 6.24 23.87 3.95
CA VAL A 88 7.56 24.08 4.57
C VAL A 88 8.00 22.83 5.34
N LEU A 89 7.09 22.21 6.08
CA LEU A 89 7.36 21.05 6.93
C LEU A 89 7.26 19.70 6.20
N SER A 90 6.87 19.69 4.93
CA SER A 90 6.65 18.48 4.14
C SER A 90 7.90 17.61 4.06
N ALA A 91 9.07 18.24 3.89
CA ALA A 91 10.35 17.55 3.89
C ALA A 91 10.66 16.87 5.24
N ILE A 92 10.20 17.44 6.37
CA ILE A 92 10.32 16.78 7.69
C ILE A 92 9.41 15.56 7.74
N VAL A 93 8.17 15.68 7.27
CA VAL A 93 7.20 14.57 7.23
C VAL A 93 7.73 13.42 6.37
N ALA A 94 8.19 13.72 5.15
CA ALA A 94 8.78 12.74 4.25
C ALA A 94 10.01 12.05 4.86
N GLN A 95 10.94 12.83 5.44
CA GLN A 95 12.12 12.25 6.09
C GLN A 95 11.77 11.43 7.33
N GLY A 96 10.78 11.87 8.12
CA GLY A 96 10.27 11.15 9.27
C GLY A 96 9.66 9.82 8.87
N HIS A 97 8.78 9.83 7.86
CA HIS A 97 8.22 8.63 7.29
C HIS A 97 9.31 7.68 6.74
N ALA A 98 10.26 8.20 5.97
CA ALA A 98 11.40 7.41 5.47
C ALA A 98 12.21 6.76 6.61
N ARG A 99 12.34 7.44 7.76
CA ARG A 99 13.02 6.88 8.94
C ARG A 99 12.20 5.77 9.59
N VAL A 100 10.89 5.96 9.74
CA VAL A 100 9.96 4.99 10.33
C VAL A 100 9.97 3.67 9.56
N ILE A 101 9.88 3.73 8.22
CA ILE A 101 9.91 2.54 7.35
C ILE A 101 11.34 2.00 7.11
N GLY A 102 12.33 2.59 7.76
CA GLY A 102 13.73 2.17 7.67
C GLY A 102 14.39 2.40 6.31
N LEU A 103 13.82 3.24 5.44
CA LEU A 103 14.46 3.64 4.18
C LEU A 103 15.64 4.57 4.46
N ARG A 104 15.52 5.36 5.52
CA ARG A 104 16.56 6.27 6.01
C ARG A 104 17.18 5.76 7.30
N GLU A 105 18.50 5.58 7.30
CA GLU A 105 19.24 5.20 8.51
C GLU A 105 19.65 6.38 9.40
N GLN A 106 19.75 7.57 8.81
CA GLN A 106 20.17 8.77 9.52
C GLN A 106 18.98 9.44 10.23
N PRO A 107 19.20 10.05 11.41
CA PRO A 107 18.19 10.88 12.05
C PRO A 107 17.70 12.00 11.12
N VAL A 108 16.46 12.42 11.32
CA VAL A 108 15.88 13.57 10.62
C VAL A 108 16.48 14.84 11.22
N ARG A 109 17.05 15.70 10.37
CA ARG A 109 17.72 16.94 10.76
C ARG A 109 16.97 18.14 10.22
N ILE A 110 16.56 19.04 11.10
CA ILE A 110 15.94 20.32 10.75
C ILE A 110 17.06 21.35 10.68
N GLY A 111 17.37 21.79 9.46
CA GLY A 111 18.41 22.78 9.19
C GLY A 111 17.98 24.21 9.53
N PRO A 112 18.92 25.18 9.54
CA PRO A 112 18.66 26.55 9.96
C PRO A 112 17.59 27.26 9.13
N ARG A 113 17.60 27.08 7.80
CA ARG A 113 16.58 27.65 6.91
C ARG A 113 15.17 27.20 7.28
N LEU A 114 15.00 25.91 7.51
CA LEU A 114 13.71 25.33 7.88
C LEU A 114 13.26 25.79 9.27
N LEU A 115 14.22 25.96 10.19
CA LEU A 115 13.92 26.53 11.50
C LEU A 115 13.40 27.97 11.39
N VAL A 116 14.02 28.83 10.56
CA VAL A 116 13.54 30.20 10.32
C VAL A 116 12.12 30.21 9.76
N GLU A 117 11.86 29.36 8.76
CA GLU A 117 10.53 29.27 8.13
C GLU A 117 9.47 28.75 9.12
N ALA A 118 9.82 27.79 9.99
CA ALA A 118 8.92 27.23 10.99
C ALA A 118 8.66 28.17 12.17
N THR A 119 9.68 28.87 12.68
CA THR A 119 9.54 29.79 13.83
C THR A 119 9.16 31.20 13.42
N ARG A 120 9.27 31.54 12.13
CA ARG A 120 9.12 32.91 11.59
C ARG A 120 10.08 33.91 12.26
N ASP A 121 11.31 33.49 12.53
CA ASP A 121 12.33 34.30 13.20
C ASP A 121 13.71 34.11 12.54
N GLU A 122 14.21 35.16 11.91
CA GLU A 122 15.50 35.20 11.19
C GLU A 122 16.71 34.96 12.12
N ARG A 123 16.59 35.27 13.42
CA ARG A 123 17.68 35.04 14.39
C ARG A 123 18.05 33.55 14.49
N VAL A 124 17.11 32.69 14.13
CA VAL A 124 17.26 31.23 14.17
C VAL A 124 18.19 30.72 13.07
N ALA A 125 18.46 31.51 12.03
CA ALA A 125 19.36 31.15 10.93
C ALA A 125 20.79 30.82 11.38
N LEU A 126 21.21 31.34 12.54
CA LEU A 126 22.54 31.13 13.11
C LEU A 126 22.62 29.90 14.03
N LEU A 127 21.50 29.26 14.34
CA LEU A 127 21.48 28.10 15.22
C LEU A 127 21.92 26.83 14.45
N PRO A 128 22.60 25.88 15.11
CA PRO A 128 22.90 24.60 14.48
C PRO A 128 21.61 23.81 14.20
N ALA A 129 21.68 22.86 13.29
CA ALA A 129 20.56 21.96 13.02
C ALA A 129 20.11 21.18 14.27
N VAL A 130 18.82 20.87 14.36
CA VAL A 130 18.24 20.03 15.42
C VAL A 130 17.81 18.67 14.87
N THR A 131 17.98 17.62 15.66
CA THR A 131 17.56 16.26 15.30
C THR A 131 16.20 15.93 15.90
N LEU A 132 15.29 15.40 15.08
CA LEU A 132 14.04 14.83 15.58
C LEU A 132 14.27 13.39 16.08
N PRO A 133 13.75 13.02 17.26
CA PRO A 133 13.88 11.68 17.82
C PRO A 133 12.84 10.75 17.16
N ILE A 134 13.08 10.39 15.91
CA ILE A 134 12.25 9.47 15.13
C ILE A 134 12.98 8.14 15.03
N GLU A 135 12.36 7.11 15.60
CA GLU A 135 12.90 5.76 15.60
C GLU A 135 12.41 4.97 14.39
N LYS A 136 13.24 4.01 13.98
CA LYS A 136 12.90 3.05 12.93
C LYS A 136 12.01 1.97 13.54
N ILE A 137 10.86 1.72 12.95
CA ILE A 137 9.98 0.65 13.42
C ILE A 137 10.46 -0.65 12.78
N MET A 138 11.09 -1.50 13.59
CA MET A 138 11.79 -2.69 13.10
C MET A 138 10.89 -3.61 12.26
N PRO A 139 9.67 -4.00 12.70
CA PRO A 139 8.78 -4.82 11.88
C PRO A 139 8.48 -4.24 10.50
N ILE A 140 8.24 -2.93 10.41
CA ILE A 140 7.87 -2.26 9.16
C ILE A 140 9.06 -2.23 8.20
N SER A 141 10.26 -1.97 8.73
CA SER A 141 11.46 -1.98 7.90
C SER A 141 11.79 -3.36 7.31
N ILE A 142 11.54 -4.45 8.06
CA ILE A 142 11.69 -5.82 7.55
C ILE A 142 10.69 -6.07 6.42
N ILE A 143 9.43 -5.64 6.59
CA ILE A 143 8.40 -5.80 5.57
C ILE A 143 8.81 -5.04 4.30
N ARG A 144 9.27 -3.78 4.43
CA ARG A 144 9.72 -2.98 3.29
C ARG A 144 10.89 -3.64 2.57
N GLU A 145 11.97 -3.94 3.28
CA GLU A 145 13.17 -4.58 2.71
C GLU A 145 12.83 -5.94 2.06
N SER A 146 11.91 -6.70 2.65
CA SER A 146 11.46 -7.97 2.06
C SER A 146 10.67 -7.76 0.78
N THR A 147 9.87 -6.69 0.72
CA THR A 147 9.00 -6.36 -0.41
C THR A 147 9.82 -6.04 -1.67
N ASP A 148 10.93 -5.31 -1.52
CA ASP A 148 11.83 -4.89 -2.61
C ASP A 148 12.27 -6.07 -3.51
N TRP A 149 12.57 -7.23 -2.90
CA TRP A 149 12.98 -8.43 -3.65
C TRP A 149 11.84 -9.43 -3.87
N LEU A 150 10.83 -9.49 -2.99
CA LEU A 150 9.70 -10.40 -3.12
C LEU A 150 8.81 -10.03 -4.32
N ILE A 151 8.59 -8.74 -4.58
CA ILE A 151 7.75 -8.28 -5.69
C ILE A 151 8.21 -8.88 -7.03
N PRO A 152 9.46 -8.69 -7.48
CA PRO A 152 9.88 -9.19 -8.79
C PRO A 152 9.89 -10.72 -8.85
N ILE A 153 10.30 -11.40 -7.78
CA ILE A 153 10.32 -12.87 -7.75
C ILE A 153 8.89 -13.44 -7.84
N ALA A 154 7.97 -12.91 -7.04
CA ALA A 154 6.58 -13.33 -7.04
C ALA A 154 5.87 -12.99 -8.37
N ALA A 155 6.18 -11.84 -8.97
CA ALA A 155 5.68 -11.47 -10.29
C ALA A 155 6.12 -12.47 -11.36
N ILE A 156 7.42 -12.78 -11.43
CA ILE A 156 8.00 -13.69 -12.42
C ILE A 156 7.46 -15.11 -12.20
N ALA A 157 7.52 -15.62 -10.97
CA ALA A 157 7.01 -16.94 -10.64
C ALA A 157 5.52 -17.06 -10.96
N GLY A 158 4.73 -16.06 -10.57
CA GLY A 158 3.30 -16.00 -10.85
C GLY A 158 2.99 -15.98 -12.34
N ALA A 159 3.72 -15.19 -13.13
CA ALA A 159 3.57 -15.14 -14.58
C ALA A 159 3.91 -16.47 -15.25
N VAL A 160 5.02 -17.11 -14.87
CA VAL A 160 5.43 -18.42 -15.38
C VAL A 160 4.39 -19.49 -15.05
N LEU A 161 3.91 -19.54 -13.80
CA LEU A 161 2.87 -20.48 -13.38
C LEU A 161 1.55 -20.24 -14.13
N MET A 162 1.20 -18.97 -14.38
CA MET A 162 0.00 -18.62 -15.16
C MET A 162 0.12 -19.11 -16.60
N LEU A 163 1.28 -18.93 -17.25
CA LEU A 163 1.53 -19.41 -18.61
C LEU A 163 1.46 -20.94 -18.69
N ILE A 164 2.08 -21.64 -17.74
CA ILE A 164 2.01 -23.11 -17.66
C ILE A 164 0.56 -23.55 -17.46
N GLY A 165 -0.17 -22.92 -16.53
CA GLY A 165 -1.58 -23.18 -16.28
C GLY A 165 -2.43 -23.03 -17.54
N LEU A 166 -2.18 -21.97 -18.33
CA LEU A 166 -2.88 -21.70 -19.59
C LEU A 166 -2.59 -22.76 -20.66
N VAL A 167 -1.33 -23.18 -20.80
CA VAL A 167 -0.91 -24.20 -21.80
C VAL A 167 -1.44 -25.58 -21.44
N VAL A 168 -1.46 -25.93 -20.15
CA VAL A 168 -1.92 -27.24 -19.68
C VAL A 168 -3.47 -27.33 -19.70
N HIS A 169 -4.19 -26.21 -19.72
CA HIS A 169 -5.64 -26.22 -19.64
C HIS A 169 -6.30 -26.75 -20.94
N PRO A 170 -7.03 -27.87 -20.88
CA PRO A 170 -7.65 -28.46 -22.08
C PRO A 170 -8.86 -27.66 -22.59
N VAL A 171 -9.41 -26.77 -21.76
CA VAL A 171 -10.66 -26.04 -22.03
C VAL A 171 -10.45 -24.55 -21.77
N ARG A 172 -10.67 -23.72 -22.79
CA ARG A 172 -10.52 -22.25 -22.73
C ARG A 172 -11.45 -21.57 -21.71
N ALA A 173 -12.66 -22.11 -21.53
CA ALA A 173 -13.63 -21.55 -20.57
C ALA A 173 -13.11 -21.64 -19.13
N ASP A 174 -12.53 -22.77 -18.75
CA ASP A 174 -11.95 -22.96 -17.41
C ASP A 174 -10.74 -22.04 -17.18
N ALA A 175 -9.91 -21.81 -18.22
CA ALA A 175 -8.79 -20.87 -18.13
C ALA A 175 -9.26 -19.41 -17.94
N LEU A 176 -10.34 -19.01 -18.63
CA LEU A 176 -10.96 -17.70 -18.44
C LEU A 176 -11.54 -17.56 -17.01
N PHE A 177 -12.17 -18.60 -16.50
CA PHE A 177 -12.65 -18.61 -15.11
C PHE A 177 -11.51 -18.42 -14.11
N GLY A 178 -10.37 -19.10 -14.31
CA GLY A 178 -9.17 -18.93 -13.50
C GLY A 178 -8.61 -17.51 -13.56
N LEU A 179 -8.55 -16.92 -14.75
CA LEU A 179 -8.12 -15.53 -14.94
C LEU A 179 -9.06 -14.52 -14.24
N GLY A 180 -10.37 -14.72 -14.34
CA GLY A 180 -11.33 -13.87 -13.63
C GLY A 180 -11.20 -14.00 -12.12
N SER A 181 -10.95 -15.21 -11.62
CA SER A 181 -10.70 -15.48 -10.19
C SER A 181 -9.41 -14.82 -9.71
N LEU A 182 -8.36 -14.82 -10.53
CA LEU A 182 -7.13 -14.06 -10.27
C LEU A 182 -7.44 -12.58 -10.04
N PHE A 183 -8.17 -11.92 -10.95
CA PHE A 183 -8.46 -10.49 -10.79
C PHE A 183 -9.26 -10.18 -9.52
N VAL A 184 -10.25 -11.02 -9.19
CA VAL A 184 -10.98 -10.88 -7.92
C VAL A 184 -10.02 -11.01 -6.73
N PHE A 185 -9.14 -12.01 -6.75
CA PHE A 185 -8.19 -12.25 -5.66
C PHE A 185 -7.17 -11.12 -5.50
N VAL A 186 -6.63 -10.60 -6.61
CA VAL A 186 -5.74 -9.43 -6.61
C VAL A 186 -6.46 -8.21 -6.03
N GLY A 187 -7.71 -7.93 -6.44
CA GLY A 187 -8.48 -6.81 -5.91
C GLY A 187 -8.73 -6.92 -4.40
N LEU A 188 -9.04 -8.12 -3.90
CA LEU A 188 -9.21 -8.36 -2.47
C LEU A 188 -7.89 -8.19 -1.70
N MET A 189 -6.79 -8.75 -2.22
CA MET A 189 -5.46 -8.61 -1.60
C MET A 189 -4.98 -7.17 -1.62
N LEU A 190 -5.31 -6.40 -2.65
CA LEU A 190 -5.01 -4.98 -2.71
C LEU A 190 -5.64 -4.22 -1.54
N VAL A 191 -6.93 -4.44 -1.25
CA VAL A 191 -7.60 -3.82 -0.09
C VAL A 191 -6.96 -4.30 1.21
N LEU A 192 -6.70 -5.60 1.33
CA LEU A 192 -6.17 -6.17 2.56
C LEU A 192 -4.76 -5.62 2.87
N VAL A 193 -3.86 -5.65 1.91
CA VAL A 193 -2.46 -5.28 2.13
C VAL A 193 -2.24 -3.77 2.03
N ALA A 194 -2.84 -3.08 1.07
CA ALA A 194 -2.58 -1.64 0.87
C ALA A 194 -3.44 -0.74 1.78
N TYR A 195 -4.52 -1.26 2.37
CA TYR A 195 -5.38 -0.47 3.26
C TYR A 195 -5.54 -1.09 4.65
N VAL A 196 -6.01 -2.35 4.75
CA VAL A 196 -6.31 -2.95 6.06
C VAL A 196 -5.06 -3.12 6.91
N VAL A 197 -3.95 -3.61 6.35
CA VAL A 197 -2.69 -3.79 7.08
C VAL A 197 -2.15 -2.45 7.62
N PRO A 198 -1.98 -1.40 6.80
CA PRO A 198 -1.57 -0.07 7.29
C PRO A 198 -2.50 0.55 8.33
N VAL A 199 -3.82 0.37 8.18
CA VAL A 199 -4.80 1.03 9.06
C VAL A 199 -5.02 0.29 10.36
N ALA A 200 -5.01 -1.05 10.35
CA ALA A 200 -5.38 -1.88 11.49
C ALA A 200 -4.21 -2.63 12.12
N ILE A 201 -3.26 -3.12 11.31
CA ILE A 201 -2.16 -3.94 11.81
C ILE A 201 -1.00 -3.07 12.26
N VAL A 202 -0.57 -2.10 11.46
CA VAL A 202 0.59 -1.26 11.79
C VAL A 202 0.45 -0.53 13.14
N PRO A 203 -0.69 0.13 13.47
CA PRO A 203 -0.86 0.77 14.76
C PRO A 203 -0.89 -0.21 15.94
N ALA A 204 -1.12 -1.50 15.70
CA ALA A 204 -1.09 -2.53 16.73
C ALA A 204 0.32 -3.08 16.99
N LEU A 205 1.30 -2.75 16.14
CA LEU A 205 2.68 -3.23 16.27
C LEU A 205 3.55 -2.33 17.14
N ASP A 206 3.24 -1.04 17.24
CA ASP A 206 4.10 -0.05 17.87
C ASP A 206 3.33 1.22 18.30
N ASP A 207 3.62 1.73 19.49
CA ASP A 207 2.97 2.91 20.09
C ASP A 207 3.73 4.23 19.81
N SER A 208 4.72 4.26 18.91
CA SER A 208 5.44 5.49 18.62
C SER A 208 4.55 6.54 17.96
N THR A 209 4.84 7.80 18.26
CA THR A 209 4.11 8.96 17.70
C THR A 209 4.06 8.94 16.17
N TRP A 210 5.12 8.44 15.52
CA TRP A 210 5.18 8.42 14.06
C TRP A 210 4.53 7.18 13.42
N THR A 211 4.17 6.16 14.20
CA THR A 211 3.33 5.05 13.69
C THR A 211 2.00 5.56 13.15
N ALA A 212 1.46 6.63 13.74
CA ALA A 212 0.20 7.26 13.32
C ALA A 212 0.26 7.87 11.91
N ALA A 213 1.45 8.18 11.36
CA ALA A 213 1.57 8.70 10.01
C ALA A 213 1.12 7.67 8.95
N ILE A 214 1.43 6.39 9.16
CA ILE A 214 1.14 5.30 8.22
C ILE A 214 -0.36 5.11 7.95
N PRO A 215 -1.24 4.99 8.96
CA PRO A 215 -2.68 4.89 8.72
C PRO A 215 -3.27 6.18 8.13
N ILE A 216 -2.69 7.36 8.38
CA ILE A 216 -3.11 8.61 7.74
C ILE A 216 -2.82 8.54 6.24
N ILE A 217 -1.58 8.18 5.86
CA ILE A 217 -1.18 8.00 4.46
C ILE A 217 -2.06 6.97 3.75
N ALA A 218 -2.38 5.86 4.41
CA ALA A 218 -3.26 4.84 3.84
C ALA A 218 -4.71 5.32 3.64
N LYS A 219 -5.23 6.14 4.56
CA LYS A 219 -6.58 6.73 4.44
C LYS A 219 -6.67 7.74 3.31
N GLU A 220 -5.66 8.60 3.15
CA GLU A 220 -5.60 9.55 2.02
C GLU A 220 -5.55 8.83 0.67
N ASN A 221 -4.92 7.66 0.62
CA ASN A 221 -4.84 6.84 -0.59
C ASN A 221 -6.00 5.85 -0.79
N ALA A 222 -6.97 5.84 0.13
CA ALA A 222 -8.05 4.85 0.15
C ALA A 222 -8.87 4.85 -1.15
N ASN A 223 -9.20 6.02 -1.69
CA ASN A 223 -9.97 6.13 -2.93
C ASN A 223 -9.28 5.42 -4.09
N THR A 224 -7.97 5.61 -4.25
CA THR A 224 -7.20 4.96 -5.31
C THR A 224 -7.16 3.44 -5.14
N VAL A 225 -6.96 2.97 -3.90
CA VAL A 225 -6.98 1.54 -3.55
C VAL A 225 -8.34 0.92 -3.87
N PHE A 226 -9.43 1.53 -3.39
CA PHE A 226 -10.78 0.99 -3.57
C PHE A 226 -11.26 1.05 -5.02
N LEU A 227 -10.90 2.10 -5.78
CA LEU A 227 -11.19 2.17 -7.21
C LEU A 227 -10.43 1.10 -7.99
N GLY A 228 -9.13 0.93 -7.71
CA GLY A 228 -8.31 -0.12 -8.33
C GLY A 228 -8.84 -1.52 -8.01
N ALA A 229 -9.10 -1.79 -6.73
CA ALA A 229 -9.65 -3.06 -6.27
C ALA A 229 -11.06 -3.33 -6.85
N GLY A 230 -11.93 -2.32 -6.82
CA GLY A 230 -13.29 -2.41 -7.38
C GLY A 230 -13.26 -2.71 -8.88
N GLY A 231 -12.40 -2.03 -9.64
CA GLY A 231 -12.21 -2.30 -11.07
C GLY A 231 -11.73 -3.73 -11.33
N LEU A 232 -10.75 -4.22 -10.57
CA LEU A 232 -10.26 -5.60 -10.67
C LEU A 232 -11.34 -6.64 -10.33
N VAL A 233 -12.09 -6.44 -9.25
CA VAL A 233 -13.16 -7.35 -8.83
C VAL A 233 -14.28 -7.38 -9.85
N LEU A 234 -14.77 -6.22 -10.30
CA LEU A 234 -15.83 -6.14 -11.30
C LEU A 234 -15.40 -6.74 -12.65
N GLY A 235 -14.18 -6.44 -13.09
CA GLY A 235 -13.59 -7.03 -14.30
C GLY A 235 -13.46 -8.54 -14.19
N GLY A 236 -12.96 -9.03 -13.06
CA GLY A 236 -12.83 -10.47 -12.78
C GLY A 236 -14.17 -11.19 -12.77
N LEU A 237 -15.20 -10.61 -12.13
CA LEU A 237 -16.56 -11.15 -12.14
C LEU A 237 -17.16 -11.17 -13.55
N ALA A 238 -16.96 -10.12 -14.34
CA ALA A 238 -17.41 -10.08 -15.73
C ALA A 238 -16.77 -11.20 -16.57
N VAL A 239 -15.48 -11.47 -16.39
CA VAL A 239 -14.76 -12.58 -17.04
C VAL A 239 -15.33 -13.93 -16.59
N ILE A 240 -15.57 -14.11 -15.29
CA ILE A 240 -16.17 -15.34 -14.75
C ILE A 240 -17.55 -15.60 -15.37
N ILE A 241 -18.44 -14.59 -15.37
CA ILE A 241 -19.79 -14.70 -15.95
C ILE A 241 -19.71 -14.99 -17.45
N GLY A 242 -18.81 -14.32 -18.18
CA GLY A 242 -18.56 -14.55 -19.60
C GLY A 242 -18.10 -15.99 -19.88
N SER A 243 -17.21 -16.53 -19.06
CA SER A 243 -16.73 -17.91 -19.19
C SER A 243 -17.87 -18.94 -19.05
N ALA A 244 -18.78 -18.74 -18.09
CA ALA A 244 -19.94 -19.58 -17.89
C ALA A 244 -20.92 -19.52 -19.07
N ALA A 245 -21.12 -18.34 -19.68
CA ALA A 245 -21.97 -18.17 -20.85
C ALA A 245 -21.42 -18.94 -22.08
N ILE A 246 -20.10 -18.97 -22.27
CA ILE A 246 -19.44 -19.72 -23.35
C ILE A 246 -19.64 -21.23 -23.16
N GLY A 247 -19.52 -21.74 -21.93
CA GLY A 247 -19.72 -23.15 -21.61
C GLY A 247 -21.13 -23.65 -21.96
N ARG A 248 -22.17 -22.87 -21.60
CA ARG A 248 -23.58 -23.23 -21.86
C ARG A 248 -23.95 -23.29 -23.35
N ARG A 249 -23.29 -22.47 -24.20
CA ARG A 249 -23.54 -22.50 -25.65
C ARG A 249 -23.06 -23.80 -26.32
N ARG A 250 -22.06 -24.49 -25.76
CA ARG A 250 -21.57 -25.77 -26.31
C ARG A 250 -22.51 -26.94 -26.01
N THR A 251 -23.08 -27.01 -24.82
CA THR A 251 -24.01 -28.09 -24.43
C THR A 251 -25.31 -28.07 -25.23
N TRP A 252 -25.73 -26.89 -25.71
CA TRP A 252 -26.97 -26.74 -26.50
C TRP A 252 -26.82 -27.15 -27.98
N ARG A 253 -25.58 -27.28 -28.48
CA ARG A 253 -25.30 -27.61 -29.90
C ARG A 253 -24.90 -29.06 -30.15
N THR A 254 -24.69 -29.85 -29.10
CA THR A 254 -24.63 -31.31 -29.23
C THR A 254 -26.06 -31.83 -29.20
N PRO A 255 -26.68 -32.21 -30.34
CA PRO A 255 -27.92 -32.95 -30.29
C PRO A 255 -27.64 -34.19 -29.44
N VAL A 256 -28.42 -34.37 -28.37
CA VAL A 256 -28.43 -35.62 -27.63
C VAL A 256 -28.93 -36.66 -28.63
N THR A 257 -28.00 -37.37 -29.26
CA THR A 257 -28.32 -38.61 -29.96
C THR A 257 -28.73 -39.58 -28.87
N THR A 258 -30.01 -39.54 -28.50
CA THR A 258 -30.67 -40.63 -27.80
C THR A 258 -30.62 -41.81 -28.77
N SER A 259 -29.51 -42.55 -28.75
CA SER A 259 -29.50 -43.91 -29.28
C SER A 259 -30.45 -44.71 -28.40
N ARG A 260 -31.74 -44.71 -28.76
CA ARG A 260 -32.68 -45.74 -28.32
C ARG A 260 -32.02 -47.06 -28.69
N TYR A 261 -31.55 -47.76 -27.68
CA TYR A 261 -31.21 -49.17 -27.78
C TYR A 261 -32.52 -49.86 -28.15
N ASP A 262 -32.68 -50.18 -29.43
CA ASP A 262 -33.74 -51.03 -29.94
C ASP A 262 -33.43 -52.45 -29.44
N GLN A 263 -33.93 -52.77 -28.25
CA GLN A 263 -33.90 -54.12 -27.73
C GLN A 263 -34.89 -54.96 -28.55
N ARG A 264 -34.37 -55.56 -29.62
CA ARG A 264 -34.95 -56.72 -30.29
C ARG A 264 -35.12 -57.85 -29.28
N HIS A 265 -36.31 -58.00 -28.72
CA HIS A 265 -36.77 -59.27 -28.18
C HIS A 265 -37.23 -60.13 -29.36
N TRP A 266 -36.53 -61.24 -29.58
CA TRP A 266 -36.97 -62.34 -30.44
C TRP A 266 -37.96 -63.18 -29.64
N SER A 267 -39.14 -63.43 -30.22
CA SER A 267 -40.03 -64.55 -29.90
C SER A 267 -40.60 -65.08 -31.20
#